data_AF-A0A9E4CRZ7-F1
#
_entry.id   AF-A0A9E4CRZ7-F1
#
_cell.length_a   1.000
_cell.length_b   1.000
_cell.length_c   1.000
_cell.angle_alpha   90.00
_cell.angle_beta   90.00
_cell.angle_gamma   90.00
#
_symmetry.space_group_name_H-M   'P 1'
#
loop_
_entity.id
_entity.type
_entity.pdbx_description
1 polymer ?
#
loop_
_entity_poly.entity_id
_entity_poly.type
_entity_poly.pdbx_seq_one_letter_code
_entity_poly.pdbx_strand_id
1 'polypeptide(L)'
;MKLLKIFRGNAPAATTDASDALAPIAGVTLEQYADLCARMARVGDDEDTFARIAAEQGVERERWEAARAGWNARMEDPTTARHVVLPYMPLYQAALAQHGGPAATATYEQYVEMTAMINTNTTEPRRRPNDLDTMYATFGIDVISWSQISTYWVDRLRTDIQLGDDFTRAVTARIEALDAAFLAGAS
;
A
#
# COMPACT_ATOMS: atom_id res chain seq x y z
N MET A 1 74.24 4.54 -17.18
CA MET A 1 73.76 3.17 -17.45
C MET A 1 72.47 2.95 -16.67
N LYS A 2 71.36 2.61 -17.36
CA LYS A 2 69.96 2.29 -16.92
C LYS A 2 69.12 3.43 -16.29
N LEU A 3 68.15 4.06 -16.97
CA LEU A 3 66.80 3.68 -17.49
C LEU A 3 65.68 3.46 -16.44
N LEU A 4 64.69 4.37 -16.51
CA LEU A 4 63.20 4.24 -16.44
C LEU A 4 62.55 3.24 -15.45
N LYS A 5 61.52 3.71 -14.71
CA LYS A 5 60.09 3.35 -14.89
C LYS A 5 59.22 3.96 -13.76
N ILE A 6 58.29 4.87 -14.07
CA ILE A 6 56.82 4.66 -14.24
C ILE A 6 56.02 4.94 -12.96
N PHE A 7 55.13 5.93 -13.10
CA PHE A 7 53.83 6.13 -12.44
C PHE A 7 53.33 4.99 -11.52
N ARG A 8 53.15 5.29 -10.24
CA ARG A 8 52.00 4.84 -9.44
C ARG A 8 51.11 6.07 -9.30
N GLY A 9 49.98 6.18 -9.98
CA GLY A 9 48.88 5.22 -9.97
C GLY A 9 47.87 5.73 -8.95
N ASN A 10 47.22 6.85 -9.27
CA ASN A 10 45.98 7.28 -8.62
C ASN A 10 44.96 6.16 -8.86
N ALA A 11 44.54 5.47 -7.79
CA ALA A 11 43.47 4.49 -7.92
C ALA A 11 42.23 5.21 -8.47
N PRO A 12 41.60 4.76 -9.56
CA PRO A 12 40.29 5.28 -9.92
C PRO A 12 39.34 4.89 -8.78
N ALA A 13 38.60 5.86 -8.23
CA ALA A 13 37.36 5.56 -7.54
C ALA A 13 36.55 4.69 -8.52
N ALA A 14 36.30 3.44 -8.15
CA ALA A 14 35.56 2.53 -9.01
C ALA A 14 34.20 3.17 -9.28
N THR A 15 34.00 3.65 -10.50
CA THR A 15 32.68 4.01 -10.99
C THR A 15 31.91 2.71 -11.03
N THR A 16 31.06 2.46 -10.03
CA THR A 16 30.09 1.38 -10.09
C THR A 16 29.22 1.63 -11.32
N ASP A 17 29.32 0.74 -12.30
CA ASP A 17 28.55 0.84 -13.53
C ASP A 17 27.06 0.62 -13.23
N ALA A 18 26.19 1.20 -14.07
CA ALA A 18 24.74 1.13 -13.88
C ALA A 18 24.22 -0.33 -13.78
N SER A 19 24.87 -1.28 -14.46
CA SER A 19 24.54 -2.70 -14.40
C SER A 19 24.81 -3.32 -13.01
N ASP A 20 25.88 -2.90 -12.34
CA ASP A 20 26.22 -3.40 -11.01
C ASP A 20 25.33 -2.77 -9.94
N ALA A 21 24.98 -1.49 -10.12
CA ALA A 21 24.05 -0.78 -9.25
C ALA A 21 22.63 -1.39 -9.25
N LEU A 22 22.25 -2.06 -10.34
CA LEU A 22 20.92 -2.67 -10.53
C LEU A 22 20.89 -4.19 -10.30
N ALA A 23 22.01 -4.80 -9.91
CA ALA A 23 22.06 -6.24 -9.64
C ALA A 23 21.10 -6.63 -8.50
N PRO A 24 20.32 -7.73 -8.61
CA PRO A 24 19.38 -8.15 -7.56
C PRO A 24 20.05 -8.32 -6.20
N ILE A 25 19.35 -7.93 -5.13
CA ILE A 25 19.85 -8.03 -3.75
C ILE A 25 19.06 -9.14 -3.05
N ALA A 26 19.75 -10.14 -2.52
CA ALA A 26 19.14 -11.33 -1.95
C ALA A 26 18.13 -12.04 -2.89
N GLY A 27 18.31 -11.89 -4.21
CA GLY A 27 17.41 -12.42 -5.23
C GLY A 27 16.19 -11.54 -5.55
N VAL A 28 16.07 -10.36 -4.91
CA VAL A 28 15.00 -9.39 -5.15
C VAL A 28 15.47 -8.35 -6.18
N THR A 29 14.80 -8.27 -7.33
CA THR A 29 15.08 -7.26 -8.35
C THR A 29 14.56 -5.88 -7.95
N LEU A 30 14.97 -4.82 -8.67
CA LEU A 30 14.49 -3.46 -8.39
C LEU A 30 12.98 -3.34 -8.62
N GLU A 31 12.45 -4.04 -9.62
CA GLU A 31 11.02 -4.11 -9.93
C GLU A 31 10.24 -4.77 -8.79
N GLN A 32 10.71 -5.92 -8.29
CA GLN A 32 10.09 -6.60 -7.15
C GLN A 32 10.16 -5.74 -5.89
N TYR A 33 11.28 -5.05 -5.68
CA TYR A 33 11.44 -4.13 -4.55
C TYR A 33 10.44 -2.96 -4.62
N ALA A 34 10.30 -2.34 -5.80
CA ALA A 34 9.34 -1.25 -6.02
C ALA A 34 7.88 -1.70 -5.83
N ASP A 35 7.54 -2.89 -6.33
CA ASP A 35 6.22 -3.52 -6.15
C ASP A 35 5.89 -3.73 -4.66
N LEU A 36 6.83 -4.33 -3.92
CA LEU A 36 6.71 -4.56 -2.48
C LEU A 36 6.59 -3.24 -1.70
N CYS A 37 7.44 -2.25 -2.00
CA CYS A 37 7.35 -0.92 -1.39
C CYS A 37 5.98 -0.27 -1.64
N ALA A 38 5.42 -0.38 -2.84
CA ALA A 38 4.12 0.19 -3.16
C ALA A 38 2.98 -0.49 -2.38
N ARG A 39 3.04 -1.82 -2.19
CA ARG A 39 2.09 -2.57 -1.35
C ARG A 39 2.19 -2.23 0.13
N MET A 40 3.40 -1.89 0.58
CA MET A 40 3.69 -1.54 1.97
C MET A 40 3.45 -0.06 2.27
N ALA A 41 3.24 0.79 1.26
CA ALA A 41 3.19 2.25 1.40
C ALA A 41 2.15 2.80 2.40
N ARG A 42 1.16 1.98 2.80
CA ARG A 42 0.10 2.34 3.76
C ARG A 42 0.14 1.55 5.06
N VAL A 43 0.98 0.53 5.12
CA VAL A 43 1.33 -0.08 6.39
C VAL A 43 2.28 0.92 7.06
N GLY A 44 2.04 1.25 8.33
CA GLY A 44 2.97 2.06 9.11
C GLY A 44 4.37 1.43 9.16
N ASP A 45 5.27 1.96 9.98
CA ASP A 45 6.61 1.37 10.12
C ASP A 45 6.56 0.11 11.01
N ASP A 46 5.89 -0.93 10.50
CA ASP A 46 5.72 -2.25 11.13
C ASP A 46 6.48 -3.29 10.30
N GLU A 47 7.66 -3.64 10.80
CA GLU A 47 8.57 -4.59 10.16
C GLU A 47 7.97 -5.99 10.02
N ASP A 48 7.14 -6.43 10.97
CA ASP A 48 6.49 -7.74 10.91
C ASP A 48 5.43 -7.79 9.81
N THR A 49 4.68 -6.70 9.65
CA THR A 49 3.72 -6.57 8.55
C THR A 49 4.42 -6.50 7.19
N PHE A 50 5.56 -5.80 7.08
CA PHE A 50 6.35 -5.80 5.84
C PHE A 50 6.86 -7.20 5.49
N ALA A 51 7.40 -7.95 6.46
CA ALA A 51 7.87 -9.31 6.24
C ALA A 51 6.74 -10.25 5.80
N ARG A 52 5.54 -10.11 6.37
CA ARG A 52 4.36 -10.88 5.95
C ARG A 52 3.96 -10.59 4.50
N ILE A 53 3.87 -9.31 4.11
CA ILE A 53 3.53 -8.90 2.74
C ILE A 53 4.57 -9.42 1.74
N ALA A 54 5.86 -9.36 2.10
CA ALA A 54 6.93 -9.93 1.28
C ALA A 54 6.79 -11.45 1.11
N ALA A 55 6.48 -12.18 2.19
CA ALA A 55 6.30 -13.63 2.16
C ALA A 55 5.12 -14.06 1.27
N GLU A 56 4.02 -13.29 1.25
CA GLU A 56 2.89 -13.51 0.34
C GLU A 56 3.28 -13.41 -1.14
N GLN A 57 4.35 -12.69 -1.46
CA GLN A 57 4.92 -12.59 -2.82
C GLN A 57 6.09 -13.57 -3.05
N GLY A 58 6.31 -14.51 -2.12
CA GLY A 58 7.40 -15.50 -2.21
C GLY A 58 8.78 -14.96 -1.81
N VAL A 59 8.85 -13.80 -1.14
CA VAL A 59 10.08 -13.24 -0.61
C VAL A 59 10.14 -13.47 0.90
N GLU A 60 10.95 -14.45 1.30
CA GLU A 60 11.19 -14.76 2.71
C GLU A 60 11.70 -13.55 3.50
N ARG A 61 11.39 -13.49 4.80
CA ARG A 61 11.76 -12.38 5.70
C ARG A 61 13.22 -11.97 5.59
N GLU A 62 14.14 -12.93 5.72
CA GLU A 62 15.58 -12.66 5.66
C GLU A 62 16.01 -12.03 4.31
N ARG A 63 15.38 -12.47 3.21
CA ARG A 63 15.64 -11.91 1.88
C ARG A 63 15.07 -10.51 1.74
N TRP A 64 13.87 -10.28 2.28
CA TRP A 64 13.24 -8.96 2.30
C TRP A 64 14.08 -7.95 3.08
N GLU A 65 14.49 -8.29 4.29
CA GLU A 65 15.30 -7.41 5.14
C GLU A 65 16.64 -7.07 4.47
N ALA A 66 17.33 -8.08 3.91
CA ALA A 66 18.57 -7.88 3.17
C ALA A 66 18.38 -7.03 1.91
N ALA A 67 17.29 -7.23 1.17
CA ALA A 67 16.97 -6.45 -0.03
C ALA A 67 16.64 -5.00 0.32
N ARG A 68 15.80 -4.75 1.33
CA ARG A 68 15.44 -3.41 1.80
C ARG A 68 16.67 -2.64 2.23
N ALA A 69 17.51 -3.24 3.09
CA ALA A 69 18.75 -2.62 3.54
C ALA A 69 19.69 -2.30 2.37
N GLY A 70 19.86 -3.24 1.45
CA GLY A 70 20.76 -3.06 0.31
C GLY A 70 20.27 -2.03 -0.71
N TRP A 71 18.97 -2.02 -1.03
CA TRP A 71 18.41 -1.05 -1.97
C TRP A 71 18.42 0.36 -1.39
N ASN A 72 18.09 0.52 -0.10
CA ASN A 72 18.20 1.81 0.59
C ASN A 72 19.64 2.32 0.59
N ALA A 73 20.61 1.47 0.94
CA ALA A 73 22.03 1.83 0.90
C ALA A 73 22.46 2.30 -0.50
N ARG A 74 21.99 1.64 -1.58
CA ARG A 74 22.30 2.07 -2.96
C ARG A 74 21.59 3.35 -3.38
N MET A 75 20.40 3.63 -2.85
CA MET A 75 19.68 4.88 -3.12
C MET A 75 20.29 6.08 -2.36
N GLU A 76 20.93 5.84 -1.22
CA GLU A 76 21.59 6.86 -0.40
C GLU A 76 23.05 7.12 -0.83
N ASP A 77 23.74 6.11 -1.37
CA ASP A 77 25.13 6.24 -1.82
C ASP A 77 25.24 7.12 -3.08
N PRO A 78 25.97 8.26 -3.05
CA PRO A 78 26.12 9.17 -4.19
C PRO A 78 26.66 8.52 -5.48
N THR A 79 27.39 7.41 -5.35
CA THR A 79 27.99 6.69 -6.48
C THR A 79 26.98 5.83 -7.24
N THR A 80 25.96 5.29 -6.54
CA THR A 80 24.92 4.42 -7.10
C THR A 80 23.54 5.08 -7.19
N ALA A 81 23.26 6.10 -6.38
CA ALA A 81 21.95 6.71 -6.23
C ALA A 81 21.33 7.12 -7.56
N ARG A 82 22.07 7.83 -8.42
CA ARG A 82 21.57 8.27 -9.73
C ARG A 82 21.13 7.10 -10.63
N HIS A 83 21.79 5.95 -10.50
CA HIS A 83 21.55 4.77 -11.33
C HIS A 83 20.39 3.93 -10.79
N VAL A 84 20.08 4.02 -9.50
CA VAL A 84 19.00 3.26 -8.86
C VAL A 84 17.72 4.09 -8.75
N VAL A 85 17.81 5.35 -8.32
CA VAL A 85 16.64 6.22 -8.10
C VAL A 85 15.91 6.51 -9.42
N LEU A 86 16.63 6.80 -10.51
CA LEU A 86 16.01 7.10 -11.81
C LEU A 86 15.12 5.97 -12.35
N PRO A 87 15.56 4.69 -12.39
CA PRO A 87 14.70 3.58 -12.80
C PRO A 87 13.70 3.15 -11.71
N TYR A 88 14.03 3.32 -10.42
CA TYR A 88 13.11 2.99 -9.33
C TYR A 88 11.83 3.84 -9.38
N MET A 89 11.95 5.15 -9.62
CA MET A 89 10.82 6.07 -9.60
C MET A 89 9.65 5.65 -10.51
N PRO A 90 9.81 5.40 -11.83
CA PRO A 90 8.71 4.98 -12.68
C PRO A 90 8.16 3.59 -12.31
N LEU A 91 9.01 2.67 -11.82
CA LEU A 91 8.57 1.35 -11.36
C LEU A 91 7.67 1.48 -10.13
N TYR A 92 8.11 2.27 -9.14
CA TYR A 92 7.35 2.53 -7.93
C TYR A 92 6.05 3.28 -8.23
N GLN A 93 6.07 4.25 -9.15
CA GLN A 93 4.84 4.95 -9.56
C GLN A 93 3.87 4.04 -10.32
N ALA A 94 4.35 3.16 -11.20
CA ALA A 94 3.51 2.16 -11.86
C ALA A 94 2.94 1.15 -10.86
N ALA A 95 3.75 0.67 -9.93
CA ALA A 95 3.33 -0.20 -8.83
C ALA A 95 2.34 0.51 -7.90
N LEU A 96 2.51 1.80 -7.61
CA LEU A 96 1.53 2.61 -6.89
C LEU A 96 0.26 2.83 -7.71
N ALA A 97 0.31 2.96 -9.03
CA ALA A 97 -0.92 2.98 -9.84
C ALA A 97 -1.66 1.63 -9.77
N GLN A 98 -0.92 0.53 -9.62
CA GLN A 98 -1.46 -0.83 -9.54
C GLN A 98 -1.92 -1.23 -8.11
N HIS A 99 -1.23 -0.75 -7.08
CA HIS A 99 -1.38 -1.14 -5.66
C HIS A 99 -1.72 0.03 -4.73
N GLY A 100 -1.26 1.22 -5.08
CA GLY A 100 -1.51 2.50 -4.41
C GLY A 100 -2.78 3.22 -4.88
N GLY A 101 -3.68 2.51 -5.57
CA GLY A 101 -5.12 2.74 -5.41
C GLY A 101 -5.50 2.71 -3.91
N PRO A 102 -6.76 3.00 -3.56
CA PRO A 102 -7.14 2.96 -2.14
C PRO A 102 -6.81 1.58 -1.58
N ALA A 103 -6.51 1.51 -0.27
CA ALA A 103 -6.26 0.27 0.46
C ALA A 103 -7.00 -0.90 -0.19
N ALA A 104 -6.24 -1.78 -0.84
CA ALA A 104 -6.70 -2.76 -1.83
C ALA A 104 -8.17 -3.13 -1.63
N THR A 105 -9.05 -2.53 -2.45
CA THR A 105 -10.52 -2.68 -2.46
C THR A 105 -11.07 -3.28 -1.18
N ALA A 106 -11.49 -2.42 -0.24
CA ALA A 106 -12.27 -2.85 0.93
C ALA A 106 -13.18 -4.01 0.53
N THR A 107 -13.08 -5.13 1.23
CA THR A 107 -13.88 -6.33 0.94
C THR A 107 -15.37 -5.96 0.85
N TYR A 108 -16.16 -6.79 0.20
CA TYR A 108 -17.60 -6.56 0.08
C TYR A 108 -18.22 -6.28 1.47
N GLU A 109 -17.83 -7.08 2.46
CA GLU A 109 -18.26 -6.96 3.85
C GLU A 109 -17.82 -5.63 4.48
N GLN A 110 -16.57 -5.21 4.25
CA GLN A 110 -16.08 -3.91 4.72
C GLN A 110 -16.82 -2.75 4.04
N TYR A 111 -17.15 -2.84 2.76
CA TYR A 111 -17.88 -1.80 2.06
C TYR A 111 -19.35 -1.71 2.51
N VAL A 112 -19.98 -2.85 2.80
CA VAL A 112 -21.29 -2.91 3.47
C VAL A 112 -21.21 -2.22 4.83
N GLU A 113 -20.19 -2.53 5.64
CA GLU A 113 -20.00 -1.92 6.96
C GLU A 113 -19.79 -0.41 6.87
N MET A 114 -18.87 0.05 6.01
CA MET A 114 -18.60 1.48 5.79
C MET A 114 -19.87 2.23 5.36
N THR A 115 -20.62 1.65 4.42
CA THR A 115 -21.87 2.23 3.92
C THR A 115 -22.94 2.28 5.01
N ALA A 116 -23.05 1.22 5.81
CA ALA A 116 -23.99 1.17 6.92
C ALA A 116 -23.61 2.15 8.05
N MET A 117 -22.32 2.36 8.33
CA MET A 117 -21.88 3.32 9.34
C MET A 117 -22.32 4.76 9.03
N ILE A 118 -22.26 5.15 7.75
CA ILE A 118 -22.59 6.52 7.30
C ILE A 118 -24.09 6.73 6.97
N ASN A 119 -24.92 5.70 7.10
CA ASN A 119 -26.37 5.78 6.87
C ASN A 119 -27.15 5.29 8.09
N THR A 120 -28.23 5.95 8.47
CA THR A 120 -29.07 5.54 9.61
C THR A 120 -30.54 5.72 9.29
N ASN A 121 -31.38 4.85 9.86
CA ASN A 121 -32.85 4.93 9.80
C ASN A 121 -33.43 5.64 11.04
N THR A 122 -32.61 5.92 12.06
CA THR A 122 -33.04 6.62 13.27
C THR A 122 -33.22 8.12 13.04
N THR A 123 -34.12 8.73 13.81
CA THR A 123 -34.49 10.14 13.70
C THR A 123 -34.34 10.86 15.05
N GLU A 124 -34.30 12.19 14.99
CA GLU A 124 -34.20 13.02 16.20
C GLU A 124 -35.37 12.76 17.17
N PRO A 125 -35.12 12.76 18.49
CA PRO A 125 -33.88 13.15 19.19
C PRO A 125 -32.89 12.00 19.46
N ARG A 126 -33.14 10.80 18.92
CA ARG A 126 -32.32 9.60 19.15
C ARG A 126 -31.68 9.11 17.85
N ARG A 127 -31.16 10.05 17.06
CA ARG A 127 -30.49 9.75 15.80
C ARG A 127 -29.07 9.26 16.07
N ARG A 128 -28.70 8.10 15.50
CA ARG A 128 -27.35 7.57 15.54
C ARG A 128 -26.41 8.51 14.76
N PRO A 129 -25.24 8.88 15.32
CA PRO A 129 -24.22 9.61 14.58
C PRO A 129 -23.81 8.82 13.33
N ASN A 130 -23.69 9.53 12.21
CA ASN A 130 -23.33 8.94 10.92
C ASN A 130 -22.19 9.73 10.25
N ASP A 131 -21.11 9.96 11.01
CA ASP A 131 -19.97 10.78 10.60
C ASP A 131 -18.91 9.97 9.84
N LEU A 132 -18.34 10.61 8.82
CA LEU A 132 -17.28 10.03 7.99
C LEU A 132 -15.97 9.87 8.77
N ASP A 133 -15.68 10.74 9.73
CA ASP A 133 -14.43 10.74 10.48
C ASP A 133 -14.28 9.49 11.35
N THR A 134 -15.35 9.05 12.02
CA THR A 134 -15.37 7.78 12.77
C THR A 134 -15.19 6.59 11.85
N MET A 135 -15.80 6.61 10.66
CA MET A 135 -15.60 5.55 9.66
C MET A 135 -14.15 5.51 9.19
N TYR A 136 -13.55 6.66 8.85
CA TYR A 136 -12.14 6.77 8.47
C TYR A 136 -11.21 6.21 9.55
N ALA A 137 -11.41 6.60 10.81
CA ALA A 137 -10.64 6.09 11.94
C ALA A 137 -10.81 4.57 12.13
N THR A 138 -12.03 4.04 11.98
CA THR A 138 -12.34 2.61 12.16
C THR A 138 -11.62 1.74 11.14
N PHE A 139 -11.53 2.21 9.89
CA PHE A 139 -10.93 1.44 8.79
C PHE A 139 -9.47 1.84 8.49
N GLY A 140 -8.91 2.82 9.20
CA GLY A 140 -7.58 3.34 8.92
C GLY A 140 -7.45 3.93 7.52
N ILE A 141 -8.52 4.57 7.02
CA ILE A 141 -8.58 5.17 5.69
C ILE A 141 -8.73 6.69 5.77
N ASP A 142 -8.50 7.39 4.67
CA ASP A 142 -8.73 8.82 4.53
C ASP A 142 -9.80 9.14 3.47
N VAL A 143 -10.09 10.43 3.29
CA VAL A 143 -11.09 10.92 2.32
C VAL A 143 -10.78 10.51 0.88
N ILE A 144 -9.51 10.47 0.51
CA ILE A 144 -9.06 10.08 -0.84
C ILE A 144 -9.35 8.59 -1.05
N SER A 145 -9.00 7.78 -0.05
CA SER A 145 -9.22 6.33 -0.05
C SER A 145 -10.70 5.99 -0.15
N TRP A 146 -11.54 6.68 0.63
CA TRP A 146 -12.99 6.51 0.58
C TRP A 146 -13.57 6.82 -0.79
N SER A 147 -13.17 7.93 -1.40
CA SER A 147 -13.65 8.31 -2.74
C SER A 147 -13.35 7.22 -3.78
N GLN A 148 -12.15 6.64 -3.71
CA GLN A 148 -11.73 5.59 -4.63
C GLN A 148 -12.43 4.24 -4.33
N ILE A 149 -12.59 3.86 -3.05
CA ILE A 149 -13.34 2.66 -2.61
C ILE A 149 -14.78 2.73 -3.10
N SER A 150 -15.44 3.86 -2.84
CA SER A 150 -16.83 4.09 -3.26
C SER A 150 -16.97 4.05 -4.78
N THR A 151 -16.06 4.68 -5.54
CA THR A 151 -16.08 4.64 -7.01
C THR A 151 -15.97 3.21 -7.55
N TYR A 152 -15.04 2.42 -7.01
CA TYR A 152 -14.86 1.02 -7.40
C TYR A 152 -16.13 0.19 -7.19
N TRP A 153 -16.72 0.27 -5.99
CA TRP A 153 -17.89 -0.53 -5.66
C TRP A 153 -19.14 -0.06 -6.39
N VAL A 154 -19.35 1.25 -6.54
CA VAL A 154 -20.51 1.80 -7.28
C VAL A 154 -20.50 1.33 -8.74
N ASP A 155 -19.34 1.32 -9.41
CA ASP A 155 -19.26 0.82 -10.79
C ASP A 155 -19.62 -0.67 -10.88
N ARG A 156 -19.15 -1.46 -9.92
CA ARG A 156 -19.41 -2.90 -9.86
C ARG A 156 -20.86 -3.24 -9.54
N LEU A 157 -21.47 -2.55 -8.57
CA LEU A 157 -22.89 -2.68 -8.21
C LEU A 157 -23.82 -2.25 -9.35
N ARG A 158 -23.38 -1.29 -10.18
CA ARG A 158 -24.13 -0.86 -11.37
C ARG A 158 -24.09 -1.87 -12.50
N THR A 159 -22.97 -2.57 -12.66
CA THR A 159 -22.73 -3.51 -13.76
C THR A 159 -23.24 -4.92 -13.46
N ASP A 160 -23.27 -5.32 -12.18
CA ASP A 160 -23.82 -6.59 -11.71
C ASP A 160 -25.07 -6.35 -10.86
N ILE A 161 -26.25 -6.55 -11.49
CA ILE A 161 -27.56 -6.30 -10.87
C ILE A 161 -27.77 -7.19 -9.65
N GLN A 162 -27.39 -8.47 -9.72
CA GLN A 162 -27.59 -9.40 -8.61
C GLN A 162 -26.73 -8.99 -7.41
N LEU A 163 -25.48 -8.59 -7.65
CA LEU A 163 -24.63 -8.04 -6.60
C LEU A 163 -25.21 -6.75 -6.00
N GLY A 164 -25.82 -5.89 -6.84
CA GLY A 164 -26.54 -4.69 -6.39
C GLY A 164 -27.71 -4.99 -5.43
N ASP A 165 -28.51 -5.99 -5.75
CA ASP A 165 -29.64 -6.42 -4.92
C ASP A 165 -29.17 -7.02 -3.58
N ASP A 166 -28.13 -7.85 -3.62
CA ASP A 166 -27.54 -8.44 -2.42
C ASP A 166 -26.89 -7.37 -1.53
N PHE A 167 -26.21 -6.38 -2.13
CA PHE A 167 -25.64 -5.24 -1.41
C PHE A 167 -26.70 -4.42 -0.69
N THR A 168 -27.79 -4.07 -1.39
CA THR A 168 -28.88 -3.29 -0.82
C THR A 168 -29.48 -3.98 0.40
N ARG A 169 -29.67 -5.31 0.31
CA ARG A 169 -30.19 -6.13 1.41
C ARG A 169 -29.22 -6.16 2.59
N ALA A 170 -27.93 -6.39 2.32
CA ALA A 170 -26.89 -6.47 3.34
C ALA A 170 -26.71 -5.14 4.08
N VAL A 171 -26.65 -4.02 3.37
CA VAL A 171 -26.55 -2.68 3.95
C VAL A 171 -27.77 -2.36 4.81
N THR A 172 -28.98 -2.65 4.32
CA THR A 172 -30.22 -2.41 5.08
C THR A 172 -30.22 -3.16 6.41
N ALA A 173 -29.95 -4.47 6.36
CA ALA A 173 -29.87 -5.30 7.57
C ALA A 173 -28.79 -4.81 8.54
N ARG A 174 -27.66 -4.33 8.01
CA ARG A 174 -26.57 -3.84 8.85
C ARG A 174 -26.89 -2.48 9.49
N ILE A 175 -27.54 -1.57 8.77
CA ILE A 175 -28.04 -0.30 9.33
C ILE A 175 -28.99 -0.58 10.50
N GLU A 176 -29.94 -1.49 10.32
CA GLU A 176 -30.90 -1.88 11.37
C GLU A 176 -30.19 -2.43 12.62
N ALA A 177 -29.16 -3.26 12.44
CA ALA A 177 -28.38 -3.79 13.55
C ALA A 177 -27.60 -2.71 14.30
N LEU A 178 -26.96 -1.77 13.59
CA LEU A 178 -26.21 -0.67 14.20
C LEU A 178 -27.15 0.29 14.96
N ASP A 179 -28.30 0.60 14.37
CA ASP A 179 -29.32 1.46 14.97
C ASP A 179 -29.94 0.82 16.23
N ALA A 180 -30.25 -0.49 16.19
CA ALA A 180 -30.74 -1.23 17.35
C ALA A 180 -29.72 -1.27 18.48
N ALA A 181 -28.44 -1.50 18.17
CA ALA A 181 -27.37 -1.48 19.16
C ALA A 181 -27.20 -0.10 19.81
N PHE A 182 -27.29 0.97 19.02
CA PHE A 182 -27.24 2.35 19.52
C PHE A 182 -28.40 2.66 20.48
N LEU A 183 -29.63 2.31 20.11
CA LEU A 183 -30.82 2.55 20.96
C LEU A 183 -30.80 1.74 22.26
N ALA A 184 -30.31 0.49 22.20
CA ALA A 184 -30.15 -0.36 23.38
C ALA A 184 -29.09 0.19 24.35
N GLY A 185 -28.00 0.76 23.83
CA GLY A 185 -26.94 1.39 24.64
C GLY A 185 -27.27 2.79 25.16
N ALA A 186 -28.30 3.44 24.62
CA ALA A 186 -28.76 4.77 25.02
C ALA A 186 -29.87 4.75 26.09
N SER A 187 -30.24 3.56 26.59
CA SER A 187 -31.29 3.33 27.59
C SER A 187 -30.75 3.30 29.01
#